data_AF-D2Z832-F1
#
_entry.id   AF-D2Z832-F1
#
_cell.length_a   1.000
_cell.length_b   1.000
_cell.length_c   1.000
_cell.angle_alpha   90.00
_cell.angle_beta   90.00
_cell.angle_gamma   90.00
#
_symmetry.space_group_name_H-M   'P 1'
#
loop_
_entity.id
_entity.type
_entity.pdbx_description
1 polymer ?
#
loop_
_entity_poly.entity_id
_entity_poly.type
_entity_poly.pdbx_seq_one_letter_code
_entity_poly.pdbx_strand_id
1 'polypeptide(L)' 'MFFAHWVAPIILMLCGAFMIRMGSRWYRSGRPLKGVLDLLVGIAFLITAAMLPTMG' A
#
# COMPACT_ATOMS: atom_id res chain seq x y z
N MET A 1 7.53 -17.69 11.03
CA MET A 1 7.48 -17.73 9.55
C MET A 1 6.05 -17.70 9.03
N PHE A 2 5.13 -18.52 9.58
CA PHE A 2 3.71 -18.57 9.17
C PHE A 2 3.00 -17.21 9.21
N PHE A 3 3.13 -16.44 10.29
CA PHE A 3 2.50 -15.12 10.41
C PHE A 3 2.97 -14.14 9.33
N ALA A 4 4.27 -14.10 9.03
CA ALA A 4 4.83 -13.23 8.00
C ALA A 4 4.40 -13.64 6.58
N HIS A 5 4.08 -14.91 6.36
CA HIS A 5 3.71 -15.41 5.04
C HIS A 5 2.22 -15.26 4.74
N TRP A 6 1.35 -15.41 5.76
CA TRP A 6 -0.09 -15.42 5.58
C TRP A 6 -0.80 -14.16 6.06
N VAL A 7 -0.31 -13.53 7.14
CA VAL A 7 -0.98 -12.39 7.78
C VAL A 7 -0.39 -11.05 7.32
N ALA A 8 0.94 -10.96 7.21
CA ALA A 8 1.60 -9.74 6.73
C ALA A 8 1.13 -9.27 5.33
N PRO A 9 0.94 -10.12 4.30
CA PRO A 9 0.47 -9.63 3.00
C PRO A 9 -0.95 -9.05 3.06
N ILE A 10 -1.82 -9.59 3.92
CA ILE A 10 -3.19 -9.07 4.12
C ILE A 10 -3.13 -7.66 4.73
N ILE A 11 -2.30 -7.47 5.76
CA ILE A 11 -2.13 -6.17 6.41
C ILE A 11 -1.53 -5.15 5.43
N LEU A 12 -0.51 -5.55 4.67
CA LEU A 12 0.13 -4.69 3.66
C LEU A 12 -0.86 -4.30 2.54
N MET A 13 -1.73 -5.22 2.10
CA MET A 13 -2.80 -4.90 1.14
C MET A 13 -3.79 -3.86 1.69
N LEU A 14 -4.26 -4.03 2.93
CA LEU A 14 -5.18 -3.08 3.56
C LEU A 14 -4.55 -1.70 3.73
N CYS A 15 -3.29 -1.65 4.18
CA CYS A 15 -2.54 -0.40 4.28
C CYS A 15 -2.34 0.27 2.91
N GLY A 16 -1.95 -0.49 1.89
CA GLY A 16 -1.78 0.01 0.53
C GLY A 16 -3.06 0.60 -0.04
N ALA A 17 -4.19 -0.12 0.09
CA ALA A 17 -5.50 0.36 -0.36
C ALA A 17 -5.94 1.63 0.38
N PHE A 18 -5.68 1.72 1.69
CA PHE A 18 -5.97 2.90 2.49
C PHE A 18 -5.14 4.11 2.04
N MET A 19 -3.84 3.93 1.80
CA MET A 19 -2.97 5.01 1.31
C MET A 19 -3.36 5.50 -0.07
N ILE A 20 -3.74 4.62 -1.01
CA ILE A 20 -4.26 5.03 -2.33
C ILE A 20 -5.55 5.85 -2.19
N ARG A 21 -6.44 5.46 -1.27
CA ARG A 21 -7.66 6.20 -0.99
C ARG A 21 -7.39 7.58 -0.38
N MET A 22 -6.41 7.70 0.50
CA MET A 22 -5.99 9.01 1.03
C MET A 22 -5.26 9.84 -0.02
N GLY A 23 -4.36 9.25 -0.80
CA GLY A 23 -3.60 9.92 -1.85
C GLY A 23 -4.51 10.53 -2.91
N SER A 24 -5.54 9.79 -3.35
CA SER A 24 -6.57 10.30 -4.26
C SER A 24 -7.40 11.45 -3.66
N ARG A 25 -7.68 11.41 -2.35
CA ARG A 25 -8.33 12.53 -1.65
C ARG A 25 -7.43 13.76 -1.58
N TRP A 26 -6.15 13.60 -1.19
CA TRP A 26 -5.18 14.70 -1.12
C TRP A 26 -4.92 15.33 -2.49
N TYR A 27 -4.89 14.52 -3.54
CA TYR A 27 -4.79 14.98 -4.92
C TYR A 27 -5.96 15.89 -5.30
N ARG A 28 -7.19 15.51 -4.93
CA ARG A 28 -8.40 16.33 -5.16
C ARG A 28 -8.48 17.56 -4.26
N SER A 29 -7.90 17.52 -3.06
CA SER A 29 -7.89 18.65 -2.12
C SER A 29 -6.84 19.73 -2.42
N GLY A 30 -6.22 19.70 -3.61
CA GLY A 30 -5.24 20.72 -4.02
C GLY A 30 -3.85 20.54 -3.41
N ARG A 31 -3.54 19.35 -2.86
CA ARG A 31 -2.18 18.97 -2.42
C ARG A 31 -1.65 17.82 -3.30
N PRO A 32 -1.35 18.09 -4.58
CA PRO A 32 -1.02 17.05 -5.56
C PRO A 32 0.26 16.30 -5.20
N LEU A 33 1.31 17.00 -4.72
CA LEU A 33 2.58 16.38 -4.31
C LEU A 33 2.40 15.33 -3.21
N LYS A 34 1.63 15.65 -2.16
CA LYS A 34 1.35 14.70 -1.08
C LYS A 34 0.50 13.53 -1.58
N GLY A 35 -0.52 13.82 -2.41
CA GLY A 35 -1.37 12.79 -3.01
C GLY A 35 -0.60 11.80 -3.87
N VAL A 36 0.32 12.28 -4.70
CA VAL A 36 1.20 11.43 -5.55
C VAL A 36 2.14 10.60 -4.69
N LEU A 37 2.73 11.18 -3.63
CA LEU A 37 3.59 10.45 -2.71
C LEU A 37 2.83 9.32 -2.01
N ASP A 38 1.63 9.60 -1.49
CA ASP A 38 0.75 8.60 -0.84
C ASP A 38 0.32 7.49 -1.82
N LEU A 39 0.10 7.84 -3.10
CA LEU A 39 -0.19 6.88 -4.17
C LEU A 39 1.00 5.96 -4.47
N LEU A 40 2.20 6.52 -4.63
CA LEU A 40 3.41 5.74 -4.89
C LEU A 40 3.73 4.78 -3.75
N VAL A 41 3.63 5.26 -2.50
CA VAL A 41 3.85 4.43 -1.32
C VAL A 41 2.77 3.33 -1.24
N GLY A 42 1.50 3.65 -1.49
CA GLY A 42 0.43 2.65 -1.51
C GLY A 42 0.63 1.55 -2.56
N ILE A 43 1.14 1.88 -3.74
CA ILE A 43 1.49 0.91 -4.79
C ILE A 43 2.66 0.02 -4.33
N ALA A 44 3.70 0.61 -3.73
CA ALA A 44 4.83 -0.17 -3.20
C ALA A 44 4.36 -1.20 -2.16
N PHE A 45 3.47 -0.82 -1.25
CA PHE A 45 2.85 -1.74 -0.28
C PHE A 45 2.11 -2.91 -0.95
N LEU A 46 1.37 -2.67 -2.05
CA LEU A 46 0.68 -3.71 -2.79
C LEU A 46 1.65 -4.69 -3.48
N ILE A 47 2.73 -4.17 -4.06
CA ILE A 47 3.77 -5.00 -4.69
C ILE A 47 4.45 -5.88 -3.64
N THR A 48 4.85 -5.30 -2.50
CA THR A 48 5.47 -6.05 -1.40
C THR A 48 4.51 -7.10 -0.85
N ALA A 49 3.23 -6.77 -0.67
CA ALA A 49 2.20 -7.72 -0.25
C ALA A 49 2.08 -8.90 -1.22
N ALA A 50 2.13 -8.65 -2.53
CA ALA A 50 2.02 -9.68 -3.55
C ALA A 50 3.27 -10.57 -3.63
N MET A 51 4.46 -10.02 -3.39
CA MET A 51 5.72 -10.77 -3.48
C MET A 51 6.06 -11.55 -2.21
N LEU A 52 5.63 -11.10 -1.04
CA LEU A 52 5.93 -11.76 0.25
C LEU A 52 5.56 -13.26 0.31
N PRO A 53 4.40 -13.72 -0.20
CA PRO A 53 4.05 -15.14 -0.21
C PRO A 53 4.79 -15.97 -1.29
N THR A 54 5.60 -15.33 -2.16
CA THR A 54 6.38 -16.03 -3.19
C THR A 54 7.85 -16.24 -2.81
N MET A 55 8.29 -15.64 -1.71
CA MET A 55 9.69 -15.66 -1.25
C MET A 55 9.96 -16.69 -0.13
N GLY A 56 9.07 -17.65 0.09
CA GLY A 56 9.14 -18.65 1.18
C GLY A 56 9.21 -20.08 0.71
#